data_AF-A0A7M2Y7U0-F1
#
_entry.id   AF-A0A7M2Y7U0-F1
#
_cell.length_a   1.000
_cell.length_b   1.000
_cell.length_c   1.000
_cell.angle_alpha   90.00
_cell.angle_beta   90.00
_cell.angle_gamma   90.00
#
_symmetry.space_group_name_H-M   'P 1'
#
loop_
_entity.id
_entity.type
_entity.pdbx_description
1 polymer ?
#
loop_
_entity_poly.entity_id
_entity_poly.type
_entity_poly.pdbx_seq_one_letter_code
_entity_poly.pdbx_strand_id
1 'polypeptide(L)'
;MLISCFLIFLSSCSYLYKIEKDKFGEPILNEKAKYTFNERLSNENSKKIDTIAYYMQIFEGQYYNESEMKNPRIIIFHNDGFFKRESLLYYGYHDKNRDKNSVYYGGKYKIVDYKIYLEKFYPLRGDYTKYYTKEISKGKIEGDKLIFEDKNSITIFQKRKTLLKNFR
;
A
#
# COMPACT_ATOMS: atom_id res chain seq x y z
N MET A 1 37.90 31.57 14.29
CA MET A 1 36.45 31.29 14.32
C MET A 1 36.03 30.85 12.92
N LEU A 2 35.95 29.54 12.67
CA LEU A 2 35.44 28.99 11.42
C LEU A 2 34.03 28.45 11.67
N ILE A 3 33.01 29.20 11.26
CA ILE A 3 31.64 28.71 11.17
C ILE A 3 31.53 28.03 9.81
N SER A 4 31.73 26.72 9.79
CA SER A 4 31.44 25.89 8.61
C SER A 4 29.94 25.62 8.58
N CYS A 5 29.22 26.37 7.74
CA CYS A 5 27.83 26.08 7.41
C CYS A 5 27.76 24.84 6.51
N PHE A 6 27.66 23.67 7.14
CA PHE A 6 27.42 22.41 6.45
C PHE A 6 25.93 22.33 6.05
N LEU A 7 25.59 22.96 4.93
CA LEU A 7 24.29 22.78 4.25
C LEU A 7 24.26 21.39 3.63
N ILE A 8 23.83 20.39 4.40
CA ILE A 8 23.47 19.07 3.86
C ILE A 8 22.11 19.23 3.14
N PHE A 9 22.15 19.63 1.88
CA PHE A 9 21.07 19.37 0.94
C PHE A 9 20.96 17.85 0.76
N LEU A 10 20.16 17.19 1.60
CA LEU A 10 19.68 15.83 1.33
C LEU A 10 18.70 15.91 0.16
N SER A 11 19.22 15.88 -1.06
CA SER A 11 18.42 15.57 -2.24
C SER A 11 17.95 14.12 -2.12
N SER A 12 16.70 13.92 -1.72
CA SER A 12 16.05 12.62 -1.78
C SER A 12 15.94 12.22 -3.27
N CYS A 13 16.96 11.56 -3.79
CA CYS A 13 16.97 11.01 -5.13
C CYS A 13 15.94 9.88 -5.18
N SER A 14 14.72 10.23 -5.59
CA SER A 14 13.65 9.25 -5.78
C SER A 14 13.95 8.52 -7.09
N TYR A 15 14.28 7.23 -7.00
CA TYR A 15 14.50 6.42 -8.19
C TYR A 15 13.22 6.34 -9.03
N LEU A 16 13.39 6.61 -10.31
CA LEU A 16 12.34 6.64 -11.30
C LEU A 16 12.39 5.36 -12.13
N TYR A 17 11.32 4.58 -12.04
CA TYR A 17 11.21 3.27 -12.67
C TYR A 17 10.36 3.37 -13.92
N LYS A 18 10.91 2.94 -15.07
CA LYS A 18 10.13 2.78 -16.30
C LYS A 18 9.44 1.41 -16.27
N ILE A 19 8.11 1.42 -16.27
CA ILE A 19 7.24 0.23 -16.20
C ILE A 19 6.34 0.25 -17.43
N GLU A 20 6.38 -0.82 -18.22
CA GLU A 20 5.57 -0.97 -19.42
C GLU A 20 4.22 -1.60 -19.09
N LYS A 21 3.23 -1.39 -19.96
CA LYS A 21 1.90 -2.01 -19.86
C LYS A 21 1.85 -3.31 -20.65
N ASP A 22 1.08 -4.27 -20.15
CA ASP A 22 0.78 -5.50 -20.90
C ASP A 22 -0.31 -5.26 -21.97
N LYS A 23 -0.73 -6.34 -22.62
CA LYS A 23 -1.77 -6.30 -23.67
C LYS A 23 -3.16 -5.88 -23.15
N PHE A 24 -3.39 -5.89 -21.85
CA PHE A 24 -4.63 -5.45 -21.20
C PHE A 24 -4.51 -4.03 -20.62
N GLY A 25 -3.36 -3.38 -20.79
CA GLY A 25 -3.10 -2.04 -20.27
C GLY A 25 -2.67 -2.02 -18.80
N GLU A 26 -2.41 -3.17 -18.19
CA GLU A 26 -1.96 -3.27 -16.80
C GLU A 26 -0.44 -2.99 -16.72
N PRO A 27 0.03 -2.07 -15.86
CA PRO A 27 1.45 -1.80 -15.66
C PRO A 27 2.13 -2.93 -14.90
N ILE A 28 3.06 -3.64 -15.53
CA ILE A 28 3.70 -4.85 -14.96
C ILE A 28 5.14 -4.57 -14.55
N LEU A 29 5.45 -4.88 -13.29
CA LEU A 29 6.80 -4.79 -12.74
C LEU A 29 7.78 -5.65 -13.55
N ASN A 30 8.90 -5.04 -13.91
CA ASN A 30 9.97 -5.68 -14.66
C ASN A 30 11.20 -5.91 -13.77
N GLU A 31 12.25 -6.52 -14.33
CA GLU A 31 13.47 -6.86 -13.59
C GLU A 31 14.20 -5.64 -12.99
N LYS A 32 13.94 -4.43 -13.50
CA LYS A 32 14.52 -3.17 -12.99
C LYS A 32 13.68 -2.56 -11.87
N ALA A 33 12.40 -2.93 -11.75
CA ALA A 33 11.45 -2.42 -10.77
C ALA A 33 11.12 -3.48 -9.71
N LYS A 34 12.07 -3.75 -8.82
CA LYS A 34 11.93 -4.75 -7.75
C LYS A 34 11.59 -4.13 -6.39
N TYR A 35 10.77 -4.86 -5.64
CA TYR A 35 10.55 -4.60 -4.22
C TYR A 35 11.86 -4.79 -3.43
N THR A 36 12.07 -3.92 -2.45
CA THR A 36 13.12 -4.07 -1.43
C THR A 36 12.72 -5.12 -0.41
N PHE A 37 11.43 -5.19 -0.07
CA PHE A 37 10.91 -6.17 0.87
C PHE A 37 10.74 -7.52 0.16
N ASN A 38 11.57 -8.49 0.54
CA ASN A 38 11.60 -9.85 -0.03
C ASN A 38 11.29 -10.95 1.00
N GLU A 39 11.10 -10.59 2.26
CA GLU A 39 10.88 -11.53 3.36
C GLU A 39 9.45 -12.07 3.37
N ARG A 40 9.31 -13.37 3.65
CA ARG A 40 8.02 -13.96 4.01
C ARG A 40 7.67 -13.57 5.44
N LEU A 41 6.38 -13.58 5.76
CA LEU A 41 5.91 -13.28 7.11
C LEU A 41 6.46 -14.32 8.10
N SER A 42 7.18 -13.87 9.13
CA SER A 42 7.64 -14.75 10.20
C SER A 42 6.47 -15.23 11.07
N ASN A 43 6.65 -16.35 11.78
CA ASN A 43 5.64 -16.87 12.71
C ASN A 43 5.30 -15.91 13.86
N GLU A 44 6.22 -15.02 14.22
CA GLU A 44 5.96 -13.98 15.21
C GLU A 44 5.08 -12.89 14.61
N ASN A 45 5.42 -12.43 13.40
CA ASN A 45 4.68 -11.39 12.71
C ASN A 45 3.30 -11.87 12.21
N SER A 46 3.12 -13.18 11.97
CA SER A 46 1.81 -13.78 11.66
C SER A 46 0.82 -13.73 12.81
N LYS A 47 1.25 -13.43 14.03
CA LYS A 47 0.37 -13.16 15.17
C LYS A 47 -0.09 -11.70 15.22
N LYS A 48 0.62 -10.80 14.52
CA LYS A 48 0.39 -9.33 14.55
C LYS A 48 -0.49 -8.87 13.39
N ILE A 49 -0.53 -9.62 12.29
CA ILE A 49 -1.37 -9.34 11.14
C ILE A 49 -2.17 -10.59 10.75
N ASP A 50 -3.45 -10.38 10.44
CA ASP A 50 -4.37 -11.43 10.06
C ASP A 50 -4.43 -11.51 8.52
N THR A 51 -3.87 -12.58 7.96
CA THR A 51 -3.81 -12.80 6.50
C THR A 51 -5.05 -13.51 5.94
N ILE A 52 -6.03 -13.83 6.78
CA ILE A 52 -7.34 -14.34 6.37
C ILE A 52 -8.45 -13.27 6.50
N ALA A 53 -8.15 -12.15 7.16
CA ALA A 53 -9.02 -10.99 7.25
C ALA A 53 -8.77 -9.97 6.14
N TYR A 54 -9.67 -9.00 6.06
CA TYR A 54 -9.44 -7.77 5.31
C TYR A 54 -9.48 -6.57 6.25
N TYR A 55 -8.72 -5.55 5.91
CA TYR A 55 -8.58 -4.32 6.67
C TYR A 55 -9.27 -3.22 5.88
N MET A 56 -10.44 -2.79 6.34
CA MET A 56 -11.28 -1.80 5.65
C MET A 56 -11.04 -0.42 6.23
N GLN A 57 -10.87 0.57 5.37
CA GLN A 57 -10.74 1.95 5.77
C GLN A 57 -11.97 2.39 6.56
N ILE A 58 -11.73 2.98 7.72
CA ILE A 58 -12.76 3.64 8.52
C ILE A 58 -12.47 5.15 8.54
N PHE A 59 -13.53 5.91 8.72
CA PHE A 59 -13.51 7.37 8.65
C PHE A 59 -13.82 7.91 10.05
N GLU A 60 -12.78 8.24 10.81
CA GLU A 60 -12.87 8.82 12.16
C GLU A 60 -12.29 10.24 12.11
N GLY A 61 -13.07 11.30 12.41
CA GLY A 61 -12.61 12.69 12.38
C GLY A 61 -13.07 13.51 11.16
N GLN A 62 -12.53 14.73 10.99
CA GLN A 62 -12.99 15.70 9.98
C GLN A 62 -12.44 15.48 8.55
N TYR A 63 -13.27 15.90 7.58
CA TYR A 63 -13.08 15.97 6.12
C TYR A 63 -12.92 14.63 5.39
N TYR A 64 -14.03 13.90 5.28
CA TYR A 64 -14.25 12.91 4.22
C TYR A 64 -15.50 13.27 3.45
N ASN A 65 -15.45 13.23 2.13
CA ASN A 65 -16.66 13.44 1.34
C ASN A 65 -17.49 12.15 1.29
N GLU A 66 -18.80 12.28 1.05
CA GLU A 66 -19.70 11.11 1.01
C GLU A 66 -19.27 10.07 -0.02
N SER A 67 -18.67 10.49 -1.13
CA SER A 67 -18.20 9.59 -2.18
C SER A 67 -17.05 8.71 -1.69
N GLU A 68 -16.12 9.25 -0.91
CA GLU A 68 -15.02 8.50 -0.29
C GLU A 68 -15.57 7.49 0.73
N MET A 69 -16.54 7.92 1.54
CA MET A 69 -17.18 7.05 2.53
C MET A 69 -17.96 5.90 1.89
N LYS A 70 -18.55 6.12 0.71
CA LYS A 70 -19.27 5.08 -0.06
C LYS A 70 -18.33 4.06 -0.71
N ASN A 71 -17.03 4.37 -0.84
CA ASN A 71 -16.06 3.48 -1.47
C ASN A 71 -14.76 3.36 -0.65
N PRO A 72 -14.81 2.79 0.58
CA PRO A 72 -13.64 2.65 1.43
C PRO A 72 -12.57 1.78 0.76
N ARG A 73 -11.31 2.10 1.03
CA ARG A 73 -10.19 1.23 0.63
C ARG A 73 -10.14 -0.02 1.49
N ILE A 74 -9.70 -1.12 0.89
CA ILE A 74 -9.46 -2.40 1.54
C ILE A 74 -8.00 -2.78 1.33
N ILE A 75 -7.39 -3.32 2.37
CA ILE A 75 -6.09 -3.98 2.32
C ILE A 75 -6.24 -5.44 2.74
N ILE A 76 -5.64 -6.35 1.98
CA ILE A 76 -5.62 -7.79 2.25
C ILE A 76 -4.17 -8.22 2.30
N PHE A 77 -3.77 -8.89 3.38
CA PHE A 77 -2.38 -9.34 3.55
C PHE A 77 -2.26 -10.82 3.20
N HIS A 78 -1.12 -11.18 2.61
CA HIS A 78 -0.79 -12.55 2.24
C HIS A 78 0.43 -13.04 3.03
N ASN A 79 0.49 -14.35 3.29
CA ASN A 79 1.57 -14.97 4.04
C ASN A 79 2.95 -14.87 3.35
N ASP A 80 2.96 -14.67 2.03
CA ASP A 80 4.18 -14.52 1.24
C ASP A 80 4.72 -13.06 1.21
N GLY A 81 4.24 -12.22 2.13
CA GLY A 81 4.71 -10.84 2.30
C GLY A 81 4.12 -9.87 1.28
N PHE A 82 3.15 -10.28 0.46
CA PHE A 82 2.39 -9.36 -0.39
C PHE A 82 1.16 -8.81 0.31
N PHE A 83 0.75 -7.61 -0.06
CA PHE A 83 -0.58 -7.09 0.24
C PHE A 83 -1.28 -6.69 -1.06
N LYS A 84 -2.59 -6.94 -1.11
CA LYS A 84 -3.49 -6.41 -2.13
C LYS A 84 -4.14 -5.14 -1.60
N ARG A 85 -4.33 -4.14 -2.46
CA ARG A 85 -5.09 -2.93 -2.16
C ARG A 85 -6.13 -2.71 -3.24
N GLU A 86 -7.38 -2.54 -2.83
CA GLU A 86 -8.51 -2.27 -3.73
C GLU A 86 -9.54 -1.38 -3.04
N SER A 87 -10.53 -0.91 -3.77
CA SER A 87 -11.68 -0.20 -3.18
C SER A 87 -12.86 -1.14 -3.06
N LEU A 88 -13.69 -0.98 -2.02
CA LEU A 88 -14.82 -1.86 -1.75
C LEU A 88 -15.76 -2.03 -2.96
N LEU A 89 -16.05 -0.95 -3.70
CA LEU A 89 -16.93 -0.98 -4.87
C LEU A 89 -16.41 -1.88 -6.01
N TYR A 90 -15.09 -1.99 -6.16
CA TYR A 90 -14.44 -2.76 -7.23
C TYR A 90 -13.83 -4.06 -6.71
N TYR A 91 -14.27 -4.52 -5.53
CA TYR A 91 -13.72 -5.70 -4.89
C TYR A 91 -13.83 -6.93 -5.80
N GLY A 92 -12.68 -7.50 -6.15
CA GLY A 92 -12.58 -8.68 -7.01
C GLY A 92 -12.81 -8.42 -8.52
N TYR A 93 -13.13 -7.20 -8.92
CA TYR A 93 -13.45 -6.89 -10.33
C TYR A 93 -12.26 -7.10 -11.27
N HIS A 94 -11.05 -6.75 -10.81
CA HIS A 94 -9.82 -6.83 -11.60
C HIS A 94 -9.02 -8.13 -11.44
N ASP A 95 -9.49 -9.07 -10.60
CA ASP A 95 -8.70 -10.24 -10.18
C ASP A 95 -8.34 -11.20 -11.32
N LYS A 96 -9.10 -11.18 -12.42
CA LYS A 96 -8.81 -11.98 -13.61
C LYS A 96 -7.57 -11.48 -14.37
N ASN A 97 -7.28 -10.19 -14.30
CA ASN A 97 -6.25 -9.54 -15.12
C ASN A 97 -5.12 -8.93 -14.29
N ARG A 98 -5.24 -8.93 -12.96
CA ARG A 98 -4.31 -8.27 -12.05
C ARG A 98 -3.72 -9.28 -11.07
N ASP A 99 -2.42 -9.51 -11.20
CA ASP A 99 -1.65 -10.37 -10.31
C ASP A 99 -0.64 -9.56 -9.47
N LYS A 100 0.17 -10.25 -8.67
CA LYS A 100 1.18 -9.65 -7.78
C LYS A 100 2.29 -8.87 -8.50
N ASN A 101 2.41 -9.00 -9.83
CA ASN A 101 3.37 -8.23 -10.62
C ASN A 101 2.75 -6.94 -11.17
N SER A 102 1.43 -6.78 -11.14
CA SER A 102 0.79 -5.50 -11.50
C SER A 102 1.03 -4.45 -10.42
N VAL A 103 1.41 -3.23 -10.84
CA VAL A 103 1.54 -2.08 -9.93
C VAL A 103 0.23 -1.79 -9.19
N TYR A 104 -0.91 -2.06 -9.83
CA TYR A 104 -2.22 -1.79 -9.24
C TYR A 104 -2.73 -2.89 -8.30
N TYR A 105 -2.01 -4.00 -8.16
CA TYR A 105 -2.36 -5.05 -7.20
C TYR A 105 -2.20 -4.57 -5.76
N GLY A 106 -1.10 -3.85 -5.49
CA GLY A 106 -0.67 -3.47 -4.16
C GLY A 106 0.85 -3.50 -4.07
N GLY A 107 1.39 -4.31 -3.17
CA GLY A 107 2.83 -4.46 -3.09
C GLY A 107 3.31 -5.40 -2.01
N LYS A 108 4.49 -5.11 -1.44
CA LYS A 108 5.10 -5.92 -0.39
C LYS A 108 5.00 -5.24 0.94
N TYR A 109 4.90 -6.01 2.01
CA TYR A 109 4.90 -5.48 3.36
C TYR A 109 5.90 -6.21 4.26
N LYS A 110 6.32 -5.53 5.32
CA LYS A 110 7.03 -6.13 6.43
C LYS A 110 6.53 -5.57 7.75
N ILE A 111 6.79 -6.31 8.83
CA ILE A 111 6.44 -5.93 10.19
C ILE A 111 7.70 -5.95 11.03
N VAL A 112 7.93 -4.86 11.77
CA VAL A 112 9.00 -4.74 12.76
C VAL A 112 8.37 -4.20 14.03
N ASP A 113 8.47 -4.96 15.11
CA ASP A 113 7.75 -4.70 16.37
C ASP A 113 6.23 -4.56 16.11
N TYR A 114 5.64 -3.43 16.49
CA TYR A 114 4.23 -3.07 16.25
C TYR A 114 4.07 -2.08 15.08
N LYS A 115 5.03 -2.05 14.16
CA LYS A 115 4.99 -1.20 12.96
C LYS A 115 4.85 -2.05 11.72
N ILE A 116 4.00 -1.61 10.81
CA ILE A 116 3.85 -2.19 9.47
C ILE A 116 4.43 -1.23 8.44
N TYR A 117 5.12 -1.77 7.45
CA TYR A 117 5.69 -1.01 6.34
C TYR A 117 5.11 -1.56 5.06
N LEU A 118 4.53 -0.70 4.20
CA LEU A 118 4.01 -1.09 2.90
C LEU A 118 4.86 -0.44 1.80
N GLU A 119 5.48 -1.26 0.97
CA GLU A 119 6.20 -0.85 -0.22
C GLU A 119 5.35 -1.09 -1.46
N LYS A 120 5.15 -0.04 -2.26
CA LYS A 120 4.36 -0.04 -3.49
C LYS A 120 5.03 0.80 -4.56
N PHE A 121 4.58 0.66 -5.80
CA PHE A 121 4.92 1.57 -6.88
C PHE A 121 3.76 2.54 -7.13
N TYR A 122 4.05 3.82 -7.29
CA TYR A 122 3.04 4.85 -7.55
C TYR A 122 3.36 5.58 -8.87
N PRO A 123 2.38 5.81 -9.75
CA PRO A 123 2.62 6.55 -10.98
C PRO A 123 2.99 8.00 -10.66
N LEU A 124 4.00 8.54 -11.34
CA LEU A 124 4.40 9.94 -11.15
C LEU A 124 3.32 10.95 -11.54
N ARG A 125 2.52 10.61 -12.56
CA ARG A 125 1.49 11.49 -13.15
C ARG A 125 0.38 10.65 -13.77
N GLY A 126 -0.74 10.51 -13.03
CA GLY A 126 -1.94 9.80 -13.50
C GLY A 126 -1.68 8.41 -14.08
N ASP A 127 -2.68 7.83 -14.73
CA ASP A 127 -2.59 6.45 -15.25
C ASP A 127 -1.96 6.33 -16.65
N TYR A 128 -1.59 7.47 -17.26
CA TYR A 128 -0.97 7.52 -18.60
C TYR A 128 0.56 7.50 -18.57
N THR A 129 1.17 7.62 -17.40
CA THR A 129 2.63 7.59 -17.28
C THR A 129 3.16 6.15 -17.34
N LYS A 130 4.34 6.00 -17.95
CA LYS A 130 5.18 4.80 -17.84
C LYS A 130 6.22 4.89 -16.72
N TYR A 131 6.21 6.00 -15.98
CA TYR A 131 7.21 6.30 -14.96
C TYR A 131 6.59 6.29 -13.56
N TYR A 132 7.20 5.49 -12.70
CA TYR A 132 6.72 5.20 -11.36
C TYR A 132 7.81 5.46 -10.34
N THR A 133 7.41 5.79 -9.13
CA THR A 133 8.28 5.86 -7.96
C THR A 133 7.95 4.73 -7.01
N LYS A 134 8.96 4.27 -6.28
CA LYS A 134 8.77 3.32 -5.20
C LYS A 134 8.54 4.10 -3.91
N GLU A 135 7.46 3.77 -3.21
CA GLU A 135 7.05 4.46 -1.98
C GLU A 135 6.97 3.44 -0.85
N ILE A 136 7.53 3.80 0.31
CA ILE A 136 7.39 3.03 1.55
C ILE A 136 6.55 3.87 2.51
N SER A 137 5.35 3.40 2.80
CA SER A 137 4.50 3.95 3.85
C SER A 137 4.71 3.19 5.16
N LYS A 138 4.61 3.89 6.28
CA LYS A 138 4.78 3.34 7.63
C LYS A 138 3.49 3.50 8.40
N GLY A 139 3.01 2.43 9.01
CA GLY A 139 1.86 2.42 9.89
C GLY A 139 2.15 1.79 11.24
N LYS A 140 1.26 2.03 12.19
CA LYS A 140 1.21 1.39 13.51
C LYS A 140 0.14 0.30 13.52
N ILE A 141 0.41 -0.80 14.22
CA ILE A 141 -0.56 -1.86 14.49
C ILE A 141 -1.07 -1.66 15.92
N GLU A 142 -2.36 -1.38 16.07
CA GLU A 142 -3.01 -1.14 17.36
C GLU A 142 -4.24 -2.03 17.50
N GLY A 143 -4.05 -3.21 18.09
CA GLY A 143 -5.08 -4.24 18.18
C GLY A 143 -5.57 -4.65 16.79
N ASP A 144 -6.84 -4.37 16.50
CA ASP A 144 -7.45 -4.66 15.20
C ASP A 144 -7.35 -3.50 14.21
N LYS A 145 -6.65 -2.41 14.54
CA LYS A 145 -6.45 -1.24 13.68
C LYS A 145 -5.05 -1.18 13.07
N LEU A 146 -4.98 -0.66 11.85
CA LEU A 146 -3.76 -0.17 11.21
C LEU A 146 -3.89 1.33 11.02
N ILE A 147 -2.93 2.09 11.55
CA ILE A 147 -2.96 3.56 11.52
C ILE A 147 -1.78 4.05 10.71
N PHE A 148 -2.06 4.76 9.63
CA PHE A 148 -1.06 5.41 8.77
C PHE A 148 -1.18 6.92 8.94
N GLU A 149 -0.10 7.54 9.40
CA GLU A 149 0.02 8.98 9.56
C GLU A 149 0.90 9.52 8.42
N ASP A 150 0.28 10.22 7.48
CA ASP A 150 0.96 11.01 6.46
C ASP A 150 0.98 12.49 6.89
N LYS A 151 1.83 13.31 6.25
CA LYS A 151 2.05 14.72 6.66
C LYS A 151 0.78 15.52 6.95
N ASN A 152 -0.30 15.26 6.20
CA ASN A 152 -1.55 16.01 6.27
C ASN A 152 -2.79 15.13 6.47
N SER A 153 -2.63 13.83 6.73
CA SER A 153 -3.78 12.93 6.84
C SER A 153 -3.50 11.72 7.72
N ILE A 154 -4.55 11.26 8.40
CA ILE A 154 -4.55 10.00 9.12
C ILE A 154 -5.49 9.05 8.38
N THR A 155 -4.97 7.89 7.99
CA THR A 155 -5.76 6.81 7.40
C THR A 155 -5.79 5.63 8.36
N ILE A 156 -6.99 5.23 8.75
CA ILE A 156 -7.21 4.12 9.68
C ILE A 156 -7.89 2.98 8.94
N PHE A 157 -7.36 1.77 9.08
CA PHE A 157 -8.00 0.56 8.61
C PHE A 157 -8.35 -0.33 9.80
N GLN A 158 -9.57 -0.84 9.82
CA GLN A 158 -10.08 -1.74 10.85
C GLN A 158 -10.20 -3.15 10.29
N LYS A 159 -9.69 -4.14 11.04
CA LYS A 159 -9.83 -5.56 10.72
C LYS A 159 -11.31 -5.95 10.67
N ARG A 160 -11.67 -6.74 9.66
CA ARG A 160 -13.00 -7.33 9.47
C ARG A 160 -12.83 -8.78 9.01
N LYS A 161 -13.61 -9.69 9.58
CA LYS A 161 -13.52 -11.13 9.29
C LYS A 161 -14.39 -11.59 8.11
N THR A 162 -15.45 -10.86 7.79
CA THR A 162 -16.43 -11.26 6.76
C THR A 162 -16.80 -10.06 5.93
N LEU A 163 -16.60 -10.10 4.60
CA LEU A 163 -17.02 -9.00 3.72
C LEU A 163 -18.53 -8.81 3.90
N LEU A 164 -18.95 -7.59 4.21
CA LEU A 164 -20.37 -7.26 4.31
C LEU A 164 -21.02 -7.68 2.98
N LYS A 165 -21.95 -8.64 3.04
CA LYS A 165 -22.58 -9.28 1.86
C LYS A 165 -23.39 -8.31 0.99
N ASN A 166 -23.53 -7.04 1.38
CA ASN A 166 -24.52 -6.10 0.86
C ASN A 166 -23.94 -5.03 -0.09
N PHE A 167 -22.82 -5.30 -0.78
CA PHE A 167 -22.23 -4.36 -1.74
C PHE A 167 -22.23 -4.87 -3.19
N ARG A 168 -23.14 -5.80 -3.53
CA ARG A 168 -23.40 -6.24 -4.91
C ARG A 168 -24.79 -5.82 -5.35
#